data_AF-R9AA70-F1
#
_entry.id   AF-R9AA70-F1
#
_cell.length_a   1.000
_cell.length_b   1.000
_cell.length_c   1.000
_cell.angle_alpha   90.00
_cell.angle_beta   90.00
_cell.angle_gamma   90.00
#
_symmetry.space_group_name_H-M   'P 1'
#
loop_
_entity.id
_entity.type
_entity.pdbx_description
1 polymer ?
#
loop_
_entity_poly.entity_id
_entity_poly.type
_entity_poly.pdbx_seq_one_letter_code
_entity_poly.pdbx_strand_id
1 'polypeptide(L)'
;MQKYVKKSETLHKPSQEHVDTFNINFDKEYRGTDGVKSVTNLLSNIHSGDRGVIENQSKDPFTHPAIDPGYLTHSADMEMMRQGVRFAIELSKAGEMGDYITKQENYNNNTDEAIDMAIRDDAHTEYHPLGTAAMLPLDKGGVVNTSLLLTLSMVLQNSK
;
A
#
# COMPACT_ATOMS: atom_id res chain seq x y z
N MET A 1 -12.11 -2.98 27.56
CA MET A 1 -11.23 -2.24 26.64
C MET A 1 -11.38 -2.86 25.26
N GLN A 2 -11.90 -2.10 24.30
CA GLN A 2 -12.15 -2.58 22.95
C GLN A 2 -10.79 -2.65 22.24
N LYS A 3 -10.32 -3.85 21.91
CA LYS A 3 -9.10 -4.03 21.12
C LYS A 3 -9.30 -3.33 19.78
N TYR A 4 -8.42 -2.37 19.47
CA TYR A 4 -8.40 -1.72 18.16
C TYR A 4 -7.95 -2.77 17.13
N VAL A 5 -8.87 -3.21 16.27
CA VAL A 5 -8.57 -4.10 15.15
C VAL A 5 -8.55 -3.23 13.91
N LYS A 6 -7.35 -2.90 13.43
CA LYS A 6 -7.18 -2.28 12.11
C LYS A 6 -7.49 -3.35 11.08
N LYS A 7 -8.74 -3.42 10.60
CA LYS A 7 -9.05 -4.15 9.37
C LYS A 7 -8.48 -3.34 8.21
N SER A 8 -7.21 -3.56 7.94
CA SER A 8 -6.67 -3.26 6.61
C SER A 8 -7.46 -4.17 5.67
N GLU A 9 -8.18 -3.59 4.72
CA GLU A 9 -8.73 -4.33 3.59
C GLU A 9 -7.56 -4.75 2.70
N THR A 10 -6.71 -5.66 3.19
CA THR A 10 -5.72 -6.34 2.36
C THR A 10 -6.49 -7.22 1.38
N LEU A 11 -6.13 -7.12 0.10
CA LEU A 11 -6.79 -7.77 -1.05
C LEU A 11 -6.91 -9.30 -0.90
N HIS A 12 -6.09 -9.88 -0.03
CA HIS A 12 -6.22 -11.25 0.46
C HIS A 12 -6.33 -11.18 1.98
N LYS A 13 -7.24 -11.98 2.56
CA LYS A 13 -7.11 -12.30 3.99
C LYS A 13 -5.70 -12.89 4.16
N PRO A 14 -4.91 -12.41 5.12
CA PRO A 14 -3.62 -13.00 5.42
C PRO A 14 -3.76 -14.52 5.54
N SER A 15 -2.81 -15.28 5.01
CA SER A 15 -2.79 -16.74 5.18
C SER A 15 -2.75 -17.13 6.67
N GLN A 16 -2.25 -16.22 7.52
CA GLN A 16 -2.39 -16.20 8.97
C GLN A 16 -2.73 -14.79 9.47
N GLU A 17 -3.76 -14.66 10.32
CA GLU A 17 -3.92 -13.45 11.13
C GLU A 17 -2.76 -13.36 12.13
N HIS A 18 -1.84 -12.42 11.92
CA HIS A 18 -0.82 -12.09 12.90
C HIS A 18 -1.36 -10.99 13.83
N VAL A 19 -1.79 -11.39 15.04
CA VAL A 19 -2.16 -10.43 16.09
C VAL A 19 -1.04 -10.40 17.12
N ASP A 20 -0.15 -9.43 16.95
CA ASP A 20 0.83 -9.13 17.98
C ASP A 20 0.16 -8.40 19.15
N THR A 21 -0.15 -9.15 20.21
CA THR A 21 -0.48 -8.55 21.51
C THR A 21 0.78 -8.37 22.33
N PHE A 22 1.28 -7.14 22.35
CA PHE A 22 2.28 -6.71 23.32
C PHE A 22 1.58 -6.17 24.57
N ASN A 23 2.06 -6.53 25.76
CA ASN A 23 1.67 -5.85 26.99
C ASN A 23 2.44 -4.53 27.06
N ILE A 24 1.80 -3.47 26.56
CA ILE A 24 2.40 -2.15 26.45
C ILE A 24 1.77 -1.21 27.49
N ASN A 25 2.56 -0.74 28.45
CA ASN A 25 2.23 0.36 29.34
C ASN A 25 2.82 1.67 28.79
N PHE A 26 2.01 2.71 28.77
CA PHE A 26 2.46 4.04 28.43
C PHE A 26 3.21 4.68 29.61
N ASP A 27 4.47 5.02 29.40
CA ASP A 27 5.30 5.77 30.33
C ASP A 27 5.22 7.27 29.97
N LYS A 28 4.66 8.05 30.90
CA LYS A 28 4.47 9.50 30.75
C LYS A 28 5.78 10.29 30.80
N GLU A 29 6.80 9.81 31.49
CA GLU A 29 8.10 10.49 31.61
C GLU A 29 8.96 10.26 30.38
N TYR A 30 8.92 9.03 29.83
CA TYR A 30 9.63 8.67 28.61
C TYR A 30 8.89 9.10 27.32
N ARG A 31 7.63 9.55 27.42
CA ARG A 31 6.71 9.83 26.29
C ARG A 31 6.64 8.65 25.32
N GLY A 32 6.71 7.44 25.85
CA GLY A 32 6.85 6.22 25.08
C GLY A 32 6.21 5.06 25.79
N THR A 33 6.42 3.89 25.22
CA THR A 33 5.86 2.65 25.74
C THR A 33 6.94 1.75 26.30
N ASP A 34 6.64 1.01 27.35
CA ASP A 34 7.49 -0.12 27.75
C ASP A 34 7.40 -1.26 26.72
N GLY A 35 8.36 -2.20 26.76
CA GLY A 35 8.41 -3.35 25.85
C GLY A 35 9.50 -3.27 24.77
N VAL A 36 9.37 -4.14 23.77
CA VAL A 36 10.34 -4.26 22.67
C VAL A 36 10.32 -2.97 21.84
N LYS A 37 11.49 -2.36 21.68
CA LYS A 37 11.68 -1.24 20.76
C LYS A 37 11.85 -1.80 19.35
N SER A 38 10.96 -1.43 18.45
CA SER A 38 11.02 -1.83 17.04
C SER A 38 11.30 -0.63 16.16
N VAL A 39 11.90 -0.91 15.00
CA VAL A 39 12.04 0.04 13.91
C VAL A 39 11.34 -0.57 12.70
N THR A 40 10.42 0.18 12.11
CA THR A 40 9.69 -0.24 10.91
C THR A 40 10.12 0.62 9.73
N ASN A 41 10.61 -0.02 8.68
CA ASN A 41 10.84 0.63 7.39
C ASN A 41 9.56 0.53 6.56
N LEU A 42 8.89 1.67 6.33
CA LEU A 42 7.78 1.77 5.39
C LEU A 42 8.34 2.01 3.99
N LEU A 43 8.02 1.10 3.06
CA LEU A 43 8.52 1.13 1.69
C LEU A 43 7.36 1.45 0.75
N SER A 44 7.54 2.48 -0.08
CA SER A 44 6.53 2.92 -1.03
C SER A 44 7.12 3.05 -2.43
N ASN A 45 6.48 2.42 -3.41
CA ASN A 45 6.79 2.64 -4.82
C ASN A 45 6.07 3.90 -5.32
N ILE A 46 6.82 5.01 -5.38
CA ILE A 46 6.29 6.34 -5.72
C ILE A 46 5.95 6.52 -7.21
N HIS A 47 6.34 5.59 -8.08
CA HIS A 47 6.05 5.65 -9.51
C HIS A 47 5.61 4.28 -10.05
N SER A 48 4.55 3.77 -9.44
CA SER A 48 3.98 2.47 -9.79
C SER A 48 3.46 2.41 -11.23
N GLY A 49 3.80 1.31 -11.91
CA GLY A 49 3.27 0.90 -13.21
C GLY A 49 1.86 0.30 -13.13
N ASP A 50 1.45 -0.18 -11.95
CA ASP A 50 0.12 -0.71 -11.68
C ASP A 50 -0.98 0.30 -12.04
N ARG A 51 -2.11 -0.21 -12.51
CA ARG A 51 -3.31 0.60 -12.78
C ARG A 51 -4.53 -0.09 -12.18
N GLY A 52 -5.23 0.66 -11.35
CA GLY A 52 -6.50 0.24 -10.76
C GLY A 52 -7.71 0.87 -11.44
N VAL A 53 -8.89 0.43 -11.01
CA VAL A 53 -10.19 0.91 -11.45
C VAL A 53 -11.12 1.09 -10.25
N ILE A 54 -12.02 2.08 -10.36
CA ILE A 54 -13.14 2.27 -9.45
C ILE A 54 -14.42 2.38 -10.29
N GLU A 55 -15.41 1.54 -9.97
CA GLU A 55 -16.64 1.44 -10.75
C GLU A 55 -17.88 1.49 -9.86
N ASN A 56 -18.91 2.20 -10.34
CA ASN A 56 -20.21 2.19 -9.69
C ASN A 56 -20.86 0.80 -9.84
N GLN A 57 -21.34 0.23 -8.74
CA GLN A 57 -22.03 -1.07 -8.77
C GLN A 57 -23.54 -0.95 -9.01
N SER A 58 -24.10 0.25 -8.82
CA SER A 58 -25.53 0.49 -8.96
C SER A 58 -25.81 1.96 -9.32
N LYS A 59 -27.09 2.29 -9.56
CA LYS A 59 -27.55 3.67 -9.73
C LYS A 59 -27.78 4.40 -8.39
N ASP A 60 -27.82 3.66 -7.28
CA ASP A 60 -28.00 4.22 -5.95
C ASP A 60 -26.65 4.79 -5.45
N PRO A 61 -26.54 6.11 -5.21
CA PRO A 61 -25.28 6.71 -4.77
C PRO A 61 -24.84 6.26 -3.37
N PHE A 62 -25.68 5.57 -2.60
CA PHE A 62 -25.32 5.01 -1.30
C PHE A 62 -24.72 3.60 -1.38
N THR A 63 -24.73 2.97 -2.57
CA THR A 63 -24.02 1.71 -2.78
C THR A 63 -22.52 1.97 -2.88
N HIS A 64 -21.71 1.27 -2.09
CA HIS A 64 -20.25 1.36 -2.19
C HIS A 64 -19.77 0.96 -3.60
N PRO A 65 -18.78 1.67 -4.18
CA PRO A 65 -18.23 1.31 -5.48
C PRO A 65 -17.37 0.06 -5.37
N ALA A 66 -17.20 -0.65 -6.49
CA ALA A 66 -16.15 -1.66 -6.63
C ALA A 66 -14.81 -0.94 -6.79
N ILE A 67 -13.82 -1.32 -6.00
CA ILE A 67 -12.46 -0.76 -6.07
C ILE A 67 -11.50 -1.92 -6.26
N ASP A 68 -10.73 -1.87 -7.34
CA ASP A 68 -9.56 -2.71 -7.54
C ASP A 68 -8.35 -1.80 -7.79
N PRO A 69 -7.42 -1.66 -6.83
CA PRO A 69 -6.25 -0.80 -6.99
C PRO A 69 -5.22 -1.37 -7.98
N GLY A 70 -5.31 -2.66 -8.36
CA GLY A 70 -4.39 -3.28 -9.31
C GLY A 70 -2.96 -3.48 -8.77
N TYR A 71 -2.75 -3.53 -7.45
CA TYR A 71 -1.42 -3.68 -6.86
C TYR A 71 -0.67 -4.92 -7.37
N LEU A 72 0.61 -4.74 -7.66
CA LEU A 72 1.55 -5.77 -8.13
C LEU A 72 1.11 -6.47 -9.43
N THR A 73 0.27 -5.84 -10.24
CA THR A 73 -0.12 -6.35 -11.56
C THR A 73 0.94 -6.08 -12.62
N HIS A 74 1.73 -5.02 -12.44
CA HIS A 74 2.87 -4.69 -13.29
C HIS A 74 4.15 -5.33 -12.73
N SER A 75 4.84 -6.16 -13.52
CA SER A 75 6.02 -6.91 -13.06
C SER A 75 7.17 -6.02 -12.55
N ALA A 76 7.32 -4.82 -13.09
CA ALA A 76 8.32 -3.86 -12.62
C ALA A 76 8.08 -3.37 -11.18
N ASP A 77 6.83 -3.37 -10.71
CA ASP A 77 6.51 -2.90 -9.36
C ASP A 77 6.94 -3.93 -8.30
N MET A 78 6.80 -5.22 -8.63
CA MET A 78 7.37 -6.30 -7.81
C MET A 78 8.90 -6.17 -7.71
N GLU A 79 9.59 -6.00 -8.84
CA GLU A 79 11.04 -5.83 -8.82
C GLU A 79 11.48 -4.61 -8.00
N MET A 80 10.80 -3.46 -8.16
CA MET A 80 11.11 -2.25 -7.41
C MET A 80 10.93 -2.44 -5.90
N MET A 81 9.83 -3.07 -5.49
CA MET A 81 9.56 -3.34 -4.07
C MET A 81 10.57 -4.32 -3.48
N ARG A 82 10.99 -5.35 -4.23
CA ARG A 82 12.04 -6.29 -3.81
C ARG A 82 13.36 -5.58 -3.55
N GLN A 83 13.77 -4.67 -4.45
CA GLN A 83 14.98 -3.87 -4.24
C GLN A 83 14.86 -2.95 -3.02
N GLY A 84 13.68 -2.37 -2.78
CA GLY A 84 13.38 -1.61 -1.57
C GLY A 84 13.55 -2.43 -0.29
N VAL A 85 13.04 -3.66 -0.27
CA VAL A 85 13.20 -4.59 0.87
C VAL A 85 14.67 -4.96 1.09
N ARG A 86 15.40 -5.28 0.01
CA ARG A 86 16.85 -5.55 0.06
C ARG A 86 17.61 -4.36 0.65
N PHE A 87 17.29 -3.15 0.21
CA PHE A 87 17.89 -1.94 0.75
C PHE A 87 17.56 -1.76 2.24
N ALA A 88 16.31 -1.99 2.67
CA ALA A 88 15.93 -1.90 4.08
C ALA A 88 16.65 -2.92 4.97
N ILE A 89 16.91 -4.14 4.45
CA ILE A 89 17.69 -5.18 5.13
C ILE A 89 19.16 -4.76 5.27
N GLU A 90 19.75 -4.14 4.25
CA GLU A 90 21.13 -3.66 4.34
C GLU A 90 21.26 -2.43 5.23
N LEU A 91 20.29 -1.51 5.16
CA LEU A 91 20.21 -0.33 6.02
C LEU A 91 20.12 -0.71 7.50
N SER A 92 19.37 -1.76 7.84
CA SER A 92 19.23 -2.20 9.23
C SER A 92 20.52 -2.73 9.86
N LYS A 93 21.53 -3.06 9.04
CA LYS A 93 22.86 -3.52 9.48
C LYS A 93 23.92 -2.40 9.42
N ALA A 94 23.56 -1.22 8.92
CA ALA A 94 24.53 -0.20 8.57
C ALA A 94 24.89 0.69 9.77
N GLY A 95 26.19 0.85 10.01
CA GLY A 95 26.74 1.79 10.99
C GLY A 95 26.13 1.67 12.38
N GLU A 96 25.92 2.82 13.02
CA GLU A 96 25.36 2.90 14.37
C GLU A 96 23.92 2.35 14.45
N MET A 97 23.15 2.37 13.36
CA MET A 97 21.82 1.76 13.35
C MET A 97 21.91 0.26 13.58
N GLY A 98 22.86 -0.41 12.92
CA GLY A 98 23.10 -1.84 13.07
C GLY A 98 23.42 -2.25 14.51
N ASP A 99 24.09 -1.39 15.28
CA ASP A 99 24.41 -1.66 16.69
C ASP A 99 23.16 -1.76 17.57
N TYR A 100 22.04 -1.17 17.16
CA TYR A 100 20.76 -1.20 17.89
C TYR A 100 19.76 -2.25 17.36
N ILE A 101 19.96 -2.77 16.15
CA ILE A 101 19.06 -3.78 15.56
C ILE A 101 19.51 -5.17 15.97
N THR A 102 18.81 -5.76 16.94
CA THR A 102 19.15 -7.08 17.49
C THR A 102 18.48 -8.24 16.78
N LYS A 103 17.40 -7.98 16.03
CA LYS A 103 16.60 -9.00 15.35
C LYS A 103 15.86 -8.42 14.15
N GLN A 104 15.80 -9.19 13.07
CA GLN A 104 14.91 -8.98 11.94
C GLN A 104 13.65 -9.81 12.17
N GLU A 105 12.48 -9.17 12.17
CA GLU A 105 11.18 -9.84 12.43
C GLU A 105 10.59 -10.47 11.16
N ASN A 106 10.89 -9.93 9.97
CA ASN A 106 10.25 -10.31 8.70
C ASN A 106 11.23 -11.01 7.74
N TYR A 107 10.72 -11.62 6.66
CA TYR A 107 11.47 -12.16 5.52
C TYR A 107 12.41 -13.34 5.87
N ASN A 108 11.85 -14.55 5.91
CA ASN A 108 12.62 -15.78 6.18
C ASN A 108 13.76 -15.94 5.15
N ASN A 109 15.01 -15.94 5.63
CA ASN A 109 16.23 -16.23 4.86
C ASN A 109 16.57 -15.24 3.72
N ASN A 110 15.89 -14.10 3.60
CA ASN A 110 16.19 -13.05 2.61
C ASN A 110 16.30 -13.53 1.15
N THR A 111 15.65 -14.63 0.78
CA THR A 111 15.58 -15.07 -0.62
C THR A 111 14.57 -14.23 -1.40
N ASP A 112 14.73 -14.15 -2.72
CA ASP A 112 13.80 -13.41 -3.57
C ASP A 112 12.38 -13.96 -3.44
N GLU A 113 12.22 -15.27 -3.35
CA GLU A 113 10.92 -15.91 -3.18
C GLU A 113 10.28 -15.55 -1.84
N ALA A 114 11.06 -15.52 -0.75
CA ALA A 114 10.55 -15.14 0.57
C ALA A 114 10.17 -13.66 0.64
N ILE A 115 10.97 -12.79 0.02
CA ILE A 115 10.69 -11.36 -0.09
C ILE A 115 9.45 -11.12 -0.95
N ASP A 116 9.33 -11.79 -2.09
CA ASP A 116 8.19 -11.68 -2.99
C ASP A 116 6.88 -12.16 -2.35
N MET A 117 6.92 -13.25 -1.58
CA MET A 117 5.75 -13.73 -0.83
C MET A 117 5.34 -12.70 0.22
N ALA A 118 6.29 -12.18 1.00
CA ALA A 118 6.00 -11.18 2.01
C ALA A 118 5.45 -9.87 1.40
N ILE A 119 5.97 -9.44 0.25
CA ILE A 119 5.44 -8.26 -0.45
C ILE A 119 4.01 -8.52 -0.91
N ARG A 120 3.68 -9.70 -1.43
CA ARG A 120 2.29 -10.04 -1.81
C ARG A 120 1.34 -10.09 -0.62
N ASP A 121 1.81 -10.58 0.52
CA ASP A 121 0.99 -10.72 1.72
C ASP A 121 0.77 -9.35 2.42
N ASP A 122 1.76 -8.47 2.41
CA ASP A 122 1.74 -7.22 3.17
C ASP A 122 1.51 -5.95 2.33
N ALA A 123 1.57 -5.99 1.00
CA ALA A 123 1.36 -4.80 0.18
C ALA A 123 -0.04 -4.18 0.41
N HIS A 124 -0.06 -2.88 0.67
CA HIS A 124 -1.28 -2.13 0.93
C HIS A 124 -1.13 -0.66 0.51
N THR A 125 -2.22 0.09 0.63
CA THR A 125 -2.25 1.50 0.27
C THR A 125 -1.49 2.39 1.25
N GLU A 126 -0.75 3.36 0.72
CA GLU A 126 -0.27 4.55 1.45
C GLU A 126 -1.27 5.72 1.37
N TYR A 127 -2.51 5.45 0.94
CA TYR A 127 -3.61 6.41 0.87
C TYR A 127 -3.38 7.57 -0.13
N HIS A 128 -2.61 7.34 -1.20
CA HIS A 128 -2.38 8.30 -2.29
C HIS A 128 -2.98 7.88 -3.65
N PRO A 129 -4.26 7.44 -3.74
CA PRO A 129 -4.87 7.11 -5.03
C PRO A 129 -5.04 8.37 -5.88
N LEU A 130 -4.72 8.26 -7.17
CA LEU A 130 -4.84 9.37 -8.14
C LEU A 130 -5.06 8.83 -9.55
N GLY A 131 -5.57 9.68 -10.45
CA GLY A 131 -5.64 9.39 -11.88
C GLY A 131 -6.97 8.85 -12.42
N THR A 132 -8.01 8.68 -11.59
CA THR A 132 -9.34 8.18 -12.02
C THR A 132 -10.06 9.13 -12.99
N ALA A 133 -9.75 10.43 -12.95
CA ALA A 133 -10.21 11.43 -13.90
C ALA A 133 -9.01 12.16 -14.53
N ALA A 134 -8.23 11.44 -15.34
CA ALA A 134 -6.95 11.93 -15.87
C ALA A 134 -7.09 13.18 -16.75
N MET A 135 -6.17 14.14 -16.55
CA MET A 135 -6.01 15.31 -17.42
C MET A 135 -5.11 14.96 -18.60
N LEU A 136 -5.69 14.35 -19.64
CA LEU A 136 -5.01 13.87 -20.84
C LEU A 136 -5.85 14.15 -22.10
N PRO A 137 -5.28 14.01 -23.31
CA PRO A 137 -6.07 13.91 -24.53
C PRO A 137 -7.07 12.74 -24.46
N LEU A 138 -8.25 12.91 -25.08
CA LEU A 138 -9.32 11.91 -25.07
C LEU A 138 -8.89 10.59 -25.70
N ASP A 139 -8.14 10.63 -26.80
CA ASP A 139 -7.59 9.47 -27.50
C ASP A 139 -6.55 8.70 -26.67
N LYS A 140 -6.14 9.26 -25.52
CA LYS A 140 -5.27 8.64 -24.52
C LYS A 140 -6.00 8.31 -23.21
N GLY A 141 -7.33 8.34 -23.18
CA GLY A 141 -8.13 8.05 -21.99
C GLY A 141 -8.36 9.24 -21.05
N GLY A 142 -8.15 10.47 -21.52
CA GLY A 142 -8.41 11.66 -20.72
C GLY A 142 -9.88 11.91 -20.41
N VAL A 143 -10.15 12.36 -19.18
CA VAL A 143 -11.48 12.73 -18.68
C VAL A 143 -11.66 14.24 -18.66
N VAL A 144 -10.62 14.99 -18.29
CA VAL A 144 -10.64 16.46 -18.22
C VAL A 144 -9.57 17.09 -19.10
N ASN A 145 -9.84 18.31 -19.58
CA ASN A 145 -8.89 19.11 -20.34
C ASN A 145 -7.95 19.92 -19.41
N THR A 146 -7.05 20.72 -19.99
CA THR A 146 -6.07 21.55 -19.25
C THR A 146 -6.68 22.65 -18.37
N SER A 147 -7.98 22.91 -18.53
CA SER A 147 -8.77 23.81 -17.68
C SER A 147 -9.64 23.04 -16.68
N LEU A 148 -9.41 21.74 -16.51
CA LEU A 148 -10.15 20.81 -15.65
C LEU A 148 -11.63 20.64 -15.99
N LEU A 149 -12.02 21.01 -17.21
CA LEU A 149 -13.38 20.78 -17.71
C LEU A 149 -13.49 19.39 -18.35
N LEU A 150 -14.64 18.73 -18.19
CA LEU A 150 -14.92 17.46 -18.85
C LEU A 150 -14.75 17.58 -20.36
N THR A 151 -14.14 16.55 -20.95
CA THR A 151 -14.01 16.48 -22.40
C THR A 151 -15.38 16.16 -23.02
N LEU A 152 -15.93 17.10 -23.80
CA LEU A 152 -17.35 17.17 -24.20
C LEU A 152 -17.91 15.97 -24.99
N SER A 153 -17.11 14.98 -25.38
CA SER A 153 -17.60 13.78 -26.08
C SER A 153 -18.09 12.67 -25.14
N MET A 154 -17.68 12.66 -23.86
CA MET A 154 -18.09 11.61 -22.92
C MET A 154 -19.57 11.68 -22.53
N VAL A 155 -20.19 12.85 -22.67
CA VAL A 155 -21.61 13.08 -22.30
C VAL A 155 -22.59 12.52 -23.33
N LEU A 156 -22.15 12.26 -24.57
CA LEU A 156 -23.04 11.89 -25.69
C LEU A 156 -23.07 10.38 -26.02
N GLN A 157 -22.34 9.53 -25.31
CA GLN A 157 -22.24 8.10 -25.64
C GLN A 157 -23.12 7.17 -24.80
N ASN A 158 -23.70 7.65 -23.68
CA ASN A 158 -24.58 6.85 -22.80
C ASN A 158 -26.06 7.25 -22.86
N SER A 159 -26.48 8.00 -23.87
CA SER A 159 -27.88 8.31 -24.16
C SER A 159 -28.40 7.51 -25.35
N LYS A 160 -28.41 6.18 -25.26
CA LYS A 160 -29.24 5.28 -26.09
C LYS A 160 -29.66 4.07 -25.29
#